data_AF-A0A6M1YSW0-F1
#
_entry.id   AF-A0A6M1YSW0-F1
#
_cell.length_a   1.000
_cell.length_b   1.000
_cell.length_c   1.000
_cell.angle_alpha   90.00
_cell.angle_beta   90.00
_cell.angle_gamma   90.00
#
_symmetry.space_group_name_H-M   'P 1'
#
loop_
_entity.id
_entity.type
_entity.pdbx_description
1 polymer ?
#
loop_
_entity_poly.entity_id
_entity_poly.type
_entity_poly.pdbx_seq_one_letter_code
_entity_poly.pdbx_strand_id
1 'polypeptide(L)'
;MDKRTIIFIILLAASFYVLQFIFPPPKPTVQATKKITEEVPQEKKEYTPTIAQKEKESFYVIENDFQQLVFSTKGGAISEINLPFKTKQNQKSIVNEIDFDRDILEKSRPNAAFPLHSYQTFENGKTVEKKGVLSGFYPLLRRQIIGREENISSSFYALNIISDTENLENA
;
A
#
# COMPACT_ATOMS: atom_id res chain seq x y z
N MET A 1 -58.56 -8.82 38.05
CA MET A 1 -57.68 -7.92 37.26
C MET A 1 -58.51 -7.41 36.10
N ASP A 2 -58.68 -6.09 35.97
CA ASP A 2 -59.62 -5.53 34.99
C ASP A 2 -59.09 -5.63 33.56
N LYS A 3 -59.99 -5.86 32.60
CA LYS A 3 -59.66 -5.95 31.15
C LYS A 3 -58.92 -4.69 30.66
N ARG A 4 -59.25 -3.53 31.23
CA ARG A 4 -58.60 -2.25 30.93
C ARG A 4 -57.15 -2.22 31.41
N THR A 5 -56.89 -2.80 32.58
CA THR A 5 -55.53 -2.93 33.15
C THR A 5 -54.67 -3.86 32.29
N ILE A 6 -55.25 -4.96 31.78
CA ILE A 6 -54.53 -5.89 30.90
C ILE A 6 -54.14 -5.21 29.59
N ILE A 7 -55.06 -4.49 28.94
CA ILE A 7 -54.79 -3.75 27.70
C ILE A 7 -53.72 -2.67 27.92
N PHE A 8 -53.79 -1.95 29.04
CA PHE A 8 -52.79 -0.96 29.39
C PHE A 8 -51.39 -1.57 29.55
N ILE A 9 -51.27 -2.70 30.24
CA ILE A 9 -49.97 -3.39 30.42
C ILE A 9 -49.40 -3.86 29.08
N ILE A 10 -50.24 -4.37 28.18
CA ILE A 10 -49.81 -4.81 26.85
C ILE A 10 -49.31 -3.64 26.01
N LEU A 11 -50.05 -2.51 26.00
CA LEU A 11 -49.63 -1.30 25.28
C LEU A 11 -48.35 -0.70 25.85
N LEU A 12 -48.22 -0.70 27.17
CA LEU A 12 -47.01 -0.25 27.85
C LEU A 12 -45.81 -1.13 27.46
N ALA A 13 -45.95 -2.46 27.50
CA ALA A 13 -44.90 -3.39 27.10
C ALA A 13 -44.51 -3.23 25.61
N ALA A 14 -45.50 -3.06 24.72
CA ALA A 14 -45.25 -2.83 23.31
C ALA A 14 -44.47 -1.52 23.06
N SER A 15 -44.78 -0.46 23.81
CA SER A 15 -44.06 0.81 23.70
C SER A 15 -42.57 0.69 24.09
N PHE A 16 -42.27 -0.06 25.15
CA PHE A 16 -40.88 -0.33 25.55
C PHE A 16 -40.13 -1.19 24.53
N TYR A 17 -40.81 -2.15 23.90
CA TYR A 17 -40.22 -2.98 22.85
C TYR A 17 -39.85 -2.15 21.61
N VAL A 18 -40.72 -1.25 21.17
CA VAL A 18 -40.43 -0.34 20.04
C VAL A 18 -39.26 0.59 20.38
N LEU A 19 -39.17 1.09 21.61
CA LEU A 19 -38.05 1.91 22.06
C LEU A 19 -36.71 1.15 22.05
N GLN A 20 -36.69 -0.11 22.50
CA GLN A 20 -35.49 -0.95 22.43
C GLN A 20 -35.06 -1.28 20.99
N PHE A 21 -36.01 -1.34 20.06
CA PHE A 21 -35.72 -1.59 18.65
C PHE A 21 -35.11 -0.37 17.95
N ILE A 22 -35.62 0.84 18.23
CA ILE A 22 -35.11 2.08 17.64
C ILE A 22 -33.80 2.53 18.32
N PHE A 23 -33.67 2.31 19.62
CA PHE A 23 -32.50 2.65 20.42
C PHE A 23 -31.93 1.42 21.11
N PRO A 24 -31.24 0.53 20.37
CA PRO A 24 -30.60 -0.63 20.98
C PRO A 24 -29.61 -0.15 22.04
N PRO A 25 -29.64 -0.71 23.27
CA PRO A 25 -28.68 -0.34 24.29
C PRO A 25 -27.26 -0.61 23.75
N PRO A 26 -26.28 0.26 24.09
CA PRO A 26 -24.90 0.03 23.71
C PRO A 26 -24.50 -1.36 24.20
N LYS A 27 -23.93 -2.18 23.30
CA LYS A 27 -23.42 -3.50 23.66
C LYS A 27 -22.55 -3.32 24.90
N PRO A 28 -22.72 -4.15 25.95
CA PRO A 28 -21.84 -4.09 27.10
C PRO A 28 -20.43 -4.23 26.55
N THR A 29 -19.66 -3.15 26.63
CA THR A 29 -18.24 -3.20 26.32
C THR A 29 -17.71 -4.22 27.29
N VAL A 30 -17.30 -5.38 26.77
CA VAL A 30 -16.53 -6.33 27.55
C VAL A 30 -15.36 -5.49 28.06
N GLN A 31 -15.42 -5.12 29.33
CA GLN A 31 -14.25 -4.62 30.01
C GLN A 31 -13.30 -5.78 29.88
N ALA A 32 -12.33 -5.63 28.98
CA ALA A 32 -11.20 -6.53 28.94
C ALA A 32 -10.65 -6.47 30.35
N THR A 33 -10.94 -7.50 31.14
CA THR A 33 -10.32 -7.71 32.43
C THR A 33 -8.83 -7.76 32.09
N LYS A 34 -8.15 -6.64 32.29
CA LYS A 34 -6.69 -6.61 32.39
C LYS A 34 -6.38 -7.52 33.55
N LYS A 35 -6.24 -8.82 33.27
CA LYS A 35 -5.31 -9.63 34.01
C LYS A 35 -4.00 -8.87 33.88
N ILE A 36 -3.61 -8.23 34.98
CA ILE A 36 -2.23 -7.82 35.21
C ILE A 36 -1.49 -9.16 35.29
N THR A 37 -1.21 -9.74 34.13
CA THR A 37 -0.03 -10.55 33.97
C THR A 37 1.09 -9.59 34.33
N GLU A 38 1.90 -9.94 35.34
CA GLU A 38 3.20 -9.31 35.54
C GLU A 38 3.87 -9.24 34.17
N GLU A 39 3.84 -8.06 33.57
CA GLU A 39 4.60 -7.78 32.37
C GLU A 39 6.05 -7.86 32.84
N VAL A 40 6.66 -9.04 32.65
CA VAL A 40 8.11 -9.15 32.52
C VAL A 40 8.48 -7.97 31.63
N PRO A 41 9.32 -7.02 32.09
CA PRO A 41 9.62 -5.81 31.36
C PRO A 41 10.02 -6.21 29.95
N GLN A 42 9.08 -6.10 29.01
CA GLN A 42 9.43 -6.22 27.61
C GLN A 42 10.09 -4.92 27.33
N GLU A 43 11.42 -4.95 27.45
CA GLU A 43 12.33 -3.96 26.93
C GLU A 43 11.76 -3.54 25.59
N LYS A 44 11.13 -2.37 25.58
CA LYS A 44 10.60 -1.76 24.37
C LYS A 44 11.84 -1.58 23.52
N LYS A 45 12.09 -2.53 22.62
CA LYS A 45 13.16 -2.43 21.64
C LYS A 45 12.78 -1.25 20.78
N GLU A 46 13.24 -0.09 21.20
CA GLU A 46 13.24 1.10 20.40
C GLU A 46 14.08 0.73 19.19
N TYR A 47 13.40 0.48 18.07
CA TYR A 47 14.06 0.18 16.82
C TYR A 47 14.68 1.49 16.35
N THR A 48 15.85 1.81 16.90
CA THR A 48 16.79 2.69 16.23
C THR A 48 17.29 1.90 15.02
N PRO A 49 16.96 2.28 13.78
CA PRO A 49 17.56 1.65 12.62
C PRO A 49 19.07 1.86 12.74
N THR A 50 19.80 0.79 13.06
CA THR A 50 21.25 0.78 12.99
C THR A 50 21.60 1.02 11.53
N ILE A 51 22.01 2.25 11.20
CA ILE A 51 22.41 2.67 9.83
C ILE A 51 23.63 1.86 9.31
N ALA A 52 24.23 1.03 10.16
CA ALA A 52 25.32 0.14 9.83
C ALA A 52 24.84 -1.28 9.48
N GLN A 53 24.00 -1.41 8.46
CA GLN A 53 23.98 -2.63 7.66
C GLN A 53 24.18 -2.21 6.21
N LYS A 54 25.41 -2.40 5.73
CA LYS A 54 25.75 -2.39 4.29
C LYS A 54 25.18 -3.65 3.63
N GLU A 55 23.94 -3.98 3.97
CA GLU A 55 23.20 -5.06 3.32
C GLU A 55 22.81 -4.59 1.93
N LYS A 56 22.88 -5.51 0.99
CA LYS A 56 22.49 -5.27 -0.39
C LYS A 56 21.01 -4.90 -0.40
N GLU A 57 20.71 -3.71 -0.92
CA GLU A 57 19.35 -3.22 -1.07
C GLU A 57 18.49 -4.25 -1.81
N SER A 58 17.33 -4.55 -1.24
CA SER A 58 16.34 -5.50 -1.77
C SER A 58 14.99 -4.80 -1.87
N PHE A 59 14.16 -5.24 -2.81
CA PHE A 59 12.88 -4.60 -3.09
C PHE A 59 11.72 -5.55 -2.83
N TYR A 60 10.60 -5.02 -2.36
CA TYR A 60 9.34 -5.74 -2.17
C TYR A 60 8.21 -5.06 -2.94
N VAL A 61 7.30 -5.85 -3.50
CA VAL A 61 6.20 -5.31 -4.31
C VAL A 61 4.85 -5.65 -3.70
N ILE A 62 3.97 -4.65 -3.66
CA ILE A 62 2.54 -4.81 -3.40
C ILE A 62 1.80 -4.27 -4.63
N GLU A 63 0.98 -5.10 -5.25
CA GLU A 63 0.31 -4.80 -6.52
C GLU A 63 -1.19 -5.12 -6.45
N ASN A 64 -1.99 -4.29 -7.12
CA ASN A 64 -3.39 -4.56 -7.44
C ASN A 64 -3.72 -4.04 -8.85
N ASP A 65 -4.98 -4.12 -9.24
CA ASP A 65 -5.44 -3.72 -10.59
C ASP A 65 -5.23 -2.24 -10.94
N PHE A 66 -4.91 -1.38 -9.97
CA PHE A 66 -4.83 0.07 -10.10
C PHE A 66 -3.43 0.65 -9.85
N GLN A 67 -2.58 -0.04 -9.11
CA GLN A 67 -1.24 0.45 -8.78
C GLN A 67 -0.31 -0.69 -8.33
N GLN A 68 0.99 -0.45 -8.54
CA GLN A 68 2.09 -1.23 -8.03
C GLN A 68 2.97 -0.31 -7.16
N LEU A 69 3.19 -0.72 -5.91
CA LEU A 69 4.04 -0.04 -4.95
C LEU A 69 5.29 -0.87 -4.71
N VAL A 70 6.46 -0.23 -4.84
CA VAL A 70 7.76 -0.88 -4.64
C VAL A 70 8.43 -0.28 -3.42
N PHE A 71 8.80 -1.14 -2.47
CA PHE A 71 9.44 -0.76 -1.21
C PHE A 71 10.89 -1.21 -1.21
N SER A 72 11.79 -0.33 -0.78
CA SER A 72 13.19 -0.65 -0.53
C SER A 72 13.42 -1.08 0.92
N THR A 73 14.24 -2.11 1.13
CA THR A 73 14.74 -2.46 2.47
C THR A 73 15.59 -1.34 3.08
N LYS A 74 16.15 -0.45 2.25
CA LYS A 74 16.91 0.71 2.70
C LYS A 74 15.98 1.78 3.24
N GLY A 75 15.80 1.79 4.56
CA GLY A 75 14.97 2.76 5.26
C GLY A 75 13.46 2.55 5.11
N GLY A 76 13.02 1.41 4.56
CA GLY A 76 11.60 1.09 4.38
C GLY A 76 10.86 2.05 3.45
N ALA A 77 11.59 2.76 2.59
CA ALA A 77 11.03 3.82 1.74
C ALA A 77 10.35 3.24 0.50
N ILE A 78 9.34 3.94 0.00
CA ILE A 78 8.77 3.67 -1.33
C ILE A 78 9.79 4.13 -2.38
N SER A 79 10.24 3.20 -3.22
CA SER A 79 11.19 3.46 -4.31
C SER A 79 10.49 3.73 -5.64
N GLU A 80 9.32 3.14 -5.88
CA GLU A 80 8.54 3.33 -7.10
C GLU A 80 7.02 3.27 -6.81
N ILE A 81 6.26 4.08 -7.54
CA ILE A 81 4.79 3.98 -7.65
C ILE A 81 4.49 3.90 -9.14
N ASN A 82 3.92 2.79 -9.58
CA ASN A 82 3.67 2.50 -10.99
C ASN A 82 2.18 2.24 -11.20
N LEU A 83 1.56 2.87 -12.20
CA LEU A 83 0.16 2.68 -12.54
C LEU A 83 0.04 1.75 -13.74
N PRO A 84 -0.62 0.58 -13.64
CA PRO A 84 -0.78 -0.33 -14.75
C PRO A 84 -1.60 0.33 -15.85
N PHE A 85 -1.30 0.05 -17.11
CA PHE A 85 -2.11 0.53 -18.24
C PHE A 85 -3.45 -0.20 -18.32
N LYS A 86 -4.43 0.49 -18.88
CA LYS A 86 -5.67 -0.08 -19.35
C LYS A 86 -5.38 -0.99 -20.54
N THR A 87 -5.66 -2.28 -20.39
CA THR A 87 -5.47 -3.29 -21.44
C THR A 87 -6.74 -4.10 -21.63
N LYS A 88 -6.75 -5.01 -22.61
CA LYS A 88 -7.87 -5.97 -22.75
C LYS A 88 -8.00 -6.87 -21.50
N GLN A 89 -6.88 -7.15 -20.84
CA GLN A 89 -6.77 -7.98 -19.65
C GLN A 89 -7.04 -7.21 -18.37
N ASN A 90 -6.58 -5.96 -18.27
CA ASN A 90 -6.85 -5.06 -17.14
C ASN A 90 -7.76 -3.90 -17.59
N GLN A 91 -9.08 -4.11 -17.51
CA GLN A 91 -10.06 -3.07 -17.83
C GLN A 91 -10.37 -2.11 -16.68
N LYS A 92 -9.87 -2.40 -15.47
CA LYS A 92 -10.11 -1.57 -14.28
C LYS A 92 -9.19 -0.36 -14.22
N SER A 93 -7.99 -0.46 -14.81
CA SER A 93 -7.14 0.71 -14.97
C SER A 93 -7.77 1.73 -15.92
N ILE A 94 -7.54 3.01 -15.61
CA ILE A 94 -7.93 4.16 -16.42
C ILE A 94 -6.75 4.79 -17.16
N VAL A 95 -5.53 4.31 -16.91
CA VAL A 95 -4.30 4.92 -17.45
C VAL A 95 -4.06 4.39 -18.85
N ASN A 96 -3.92 5.29 -19.81
CA ASN A 96 -3.56 4.93 -21.18
C ASN A 96 -2.06 5.14 -21.38
N GLU A 97 -1.47 4.32 -22.25
CA GLU A 97 -0.09 4.49 -22.70
C GLU A 97 0.05 5.81 -23.48
N ILE A 98 1.14 6.54 -23.23
CA ILE A 98 1.49 7.77 -23.93
C ILE A 98 2.76 7.60 -24.78
N ASP A 99 3.04 8.59 -25.62
CA ASP A 99 4.18 8.54 -26.56
C ASP A 99 5.53 8.38 -25.85
N PHE A 100 5.70 9.04 -24.71
CA PHE A 100 6.91 8.89 -23.89
C PHE A 100 7.14 7.46 -23.39
N ASP A 101 6.07 6.72 -23.06
CA ASP A 101 6.20 5.34 -22.60
C ASP A 101 6.75 4.44 -23.72
N ARG A 102 6.28 4.67 -24.95
CA ARG A 102 6.76 3.98 -26.15
C ARG A 102 8.20 4.34 -26.47
N ASP A 103 8.53 5.64 -26.38
CA ASP A 103 9.88 6.15 -26.58
C ASP A 103 10.89 5.53 -25.60
N ILE A 104 10.54 5.39 -24.32
CA ILE A 104 11.42 4.77 -23.32
C ILE A 104 11.65 3.31 -23.67
N LEU A 105 10.61 2.57 -24.08
CA LEU A 105 10.74 1.18 -24.50
C LEU A 105 11.66 1.01 -25.71
N GLU A 106 11.58 1.92 -26.68
CA GLU A 106 12.40 1.91 -27.89
C GLU A 106 13.86 2.32 -27.62
N LYS A 107 14.06 3.39 -26.84
CA LYS A 107 15.38 3.99 -26.59
C LYS A 107 16.15 3.29 -25.46
N SER A 108 15.45 2.77 -24.44
CA SER A 108 16.07 2.11 -23.28
C SER A 108 15.18 1.02 -22.68
N ARG A 109 15.33 -0.20 -23.18
CA ARG A 109 14.65 -1.39 -22.62
C ARG A 109 14.84 -1.58 -21.11
N PRO A 110 16.02 -1.35 -20.52
CA PRO A 110 16.19 -1.46 -19.06
C PRO A 110 15.33 -0.44 -18.30
N ASN A 111 15.23 0.80 -18.79
CA ASN A 111 14.43 1.85 -18.15
C ASN A 111 12.93 1.68 -18.38
N ALA A 112 12.51 0.75 -19.25
CA ALA A 112 11.12 0.37 -19.47
C ALA A 112 10.66 -0.82 -18.60
N ALA A 113 11.50 -1.37 -17.72
CA ALA A 113 11.13 -2.50 -16.86
C ALA A 113 10.43 -2.05 -15.56
N PHE A 114 9.36 -2.70 -15.14
CA PHE A 114 8.57 -2.35 -13.94
C PHE A 114 8.34 -3.56 -13.03
N PRO A 115 8.84 -3.55 -11.78
CA PRO A 115 9.79 -2.59 -11.21
C PRO A 115 11.13 -2.54 -11.95
N LEU A 116 11.94 -1.51 -11.69
CA LEU A 116 13.25 -1.34 -12.33
C LEU A 116 14.24 -2.43 -11.90
N HIS A 117 14.19 -2.80 -10.62
CA HIS A 117 15.06 -3.81 -10.02
C HIS A 117 14.32 -5.13 -9.79
N SER A 118 15.07 -6.23 -9.65
CA SER A 118 14.50 -7.47 -9.14
C SER A 118 13.90 -7.25 -7.76
N TYR A 119 12.77 -7.90 -7.50
CA TYR A 119 12.03 -7.75 -6.26
C TYR A 119 11.61 -9.09 -5.70
N GLN A 120 11.31 -9.09 -4.41
CA GLN A 120 10.78 -10.22 -3.67
C GLN A 120 9.26 -10.05 -3.52
N THR A 121 8.52 -11.13 -3.75
CA THR A 121 7.08 -11.21 -3.49
C THR A 121 6.76 -12.47 -2.69
N PHE A 122 5.59 -12.49 -2.05
CA PHE A 122 5.14 -13.62 -1.25
C PHE A 122 4.08 -14.41 -2.00
N GLU A 123 4.43 -15.62 -2.42
CA GLU A 123 3.54 -16.52 -3.16
C GLU A 123 3.53 -17.89 -2.50
N ASN A 124 2.33 -18.43 -2.26
CA ASN A 124 2.14 -19.78 -1.71
C ASN A 124 2.94 -20.06 -0.41
N GLY A 125 3.03 -19.05 0.47
CA GLY A 125 3.74 -19.19 1.75
C GLY A 125 5.26 -19.05 1.68
N LYS A 126 5.83 -18.67 0.52
CA LYS A 126 7.27 -18.52 0.32
C LYS A 126 7.61 -17.19 -0.34
N THR A 127 8.78 -16.65 0.00
CA THR A 127 9.36 -15.51 -0.69
C THR A 127 9.98 -15.99 -2.00
N VAL A 128 9.59 -15.36 -3.11
CA VAL A 128 10.07 -15.65 -4.46
C VAL A 128 10.67 -14.39 -5.06
N GLU A 129 11.84 -14.49 -5.70
CA GLU A 129 12.44 -13.39 -6.44
C GLU A 129 11.89 -13.34 -7.87
N LYS A 130 11.46 -12.16 -8.30
CA LYS A 130 10.95 -11.87 -9.63
C LYS A 130 11.69 -10.71 -10.26
N LYS A 131 11.68 -10.68 -11.59
CA LYS A 131 12.17 -9.54 -12.38
C LYS A 131 10.99 -8.65 -12.79
N GLY A 132 11.28 -7.39 -13.05
CA GLY A 132 10.30 -6.46 -13.63
C GLY A 132 9.76 -6.94 -14.97
N VAL A 133 8.52 -6.54 -15.25
CA VAL A 133 7.85 -6.73 -16.53
C VAL A 133 8.20 -5.57 -17.46
N LEU A 134 8.39 -5.85 -18.75
CA LEU A 134 8.71 -4.82 -19.72
C LEU A 134 7.45 -4.05 -20.12
N SER A 135 7.46 -2.72 -19.95
CA SER A 135 6.33 -1.82 -20.19
C SER A 135 5.06 -2.22 -19.40
N GLY A 136 3.92 -1.64 -19.75
CA GLY A 136 2.62 -1.94 -19.13
C GLY A 136 2.28 -1.05 -17.93
N PHE A 137 3.15 -0.11 -17.58
CA PHE A 137 2.97 0.79 -16.46
C PHE A 137 3.40 2.22 -16.78
N TYR A 138 2.70 3.18 -16.19
CA TYR A 138 3.10 4.58 -16.09
C TYR A 138 3.74 4.86 -14.73
N PRO A 139 4.99 5.34 -14.65
CA PRO A 139 5.58 5.72 -13.37
C PRO A 139 4.99 7.04 -12.84
N LEU A 140 4.43 7.03 -11.63
CA LEU A 140 4.08 8.26 -10.90
C LEU A 140 5.28 8.90 -10.21
N LEU A 141 6.15 8.06 -9.63
CA LEU A 141 7.42 8.53 -9.09
C LEU A 141 8.51 8.39 -10.15
N ARG A 142 9.18 9.51 -10.44
CA ARG A 142 10.42 9.51 -11.23
C ARG A 142 11.47 8.70 -10.47
N ARG A 143 11.83 7.56 -11.05
CA ARG A 143 12.81 6.61 -10.51
C ARG A 143 14.20 6.83 -11.10
N GLN A 144 15.18 6.08 -10.59
CA GLN A 144 16.53 6.09 -11.16
C GLN A 144 16.53 5.68 -12.63
N ILE A 145 17.46 6.24 -13.41
CA ILE A 145 17.67 5.89 -14.81
C ILE A 145 18.94 5.05 -14.92
N ILE A 146 18.80 3.81 -15.39
CA ILE A 146 19.94 2.92 -15.66
C ILE A 146 20.81 3.58 -16.72
N GLY A 147 22.12 3.65 -16.44
CA GLY A 147 23.10 4.34 -17.28
C GLY A 147 23.56 5.70 -16.74
N ARG A 148 22.95 6.19 -15.65
CA ARG A 148 23.51 7.32 -14.87
C ARG A 148 24.01 6.88 -13.50
N GLU A 149 25.16 7.42 -13.11
CA GLU A 149 25.86 7.09 -11.86
C GLU A 149 25.26 7.75 -10.61
N GLU A 150 24.22 8.57 -10.77
CA GLU A 150 23.56 9.25 -9.66
C GLU A 150 22.80 8.23 -8.78
N ASN A 151 23.47 7.78 -7.71
CA ASN A 151 22.85 7.03 -6.65
C ASN A 151 21.97 7.95 -5.81
N ILE A 152 20.66 7.73 -5.86
CA ILE A 152 19.69 8.54 -5.14
C ILE A 152 19.66 8.08 -3.68
N SER A 153 19.83 9.01 -2.74
CA SER A 153 19.60 8.71 -1.32
C SER A 153 18.15 8.29 -1.10
N SER A 154 17.91 7.29 -0.24
CA SER A 154 16.55 6.80 0.04
C SER A 154 15.62 7.89 0.59
N SER A 155 16.18 8.94 1.20
CA SER A 155 15.46 10.14 1.63
C SER A 155 14.79 10.93 0.49
N PHE A 156 15.25 10.73 -0.76
CA PHE A 156 14.77 11.46 -1.94
C PHE A 156 14.00 10.58 -2.94
N TYR A 157 13.65 9.33 -2.59
CA TYR A 157 12.90 8.47 -3.51
C TYR A 157 11.50 9.02 -3.86
N ALA A 158 10.88 9.79 -2.97
CA ALA A 158 9.55 10.36 -3.20
C ALA A 158 9.53 11.61 -4.08
N LEU A 159 10.66 12.31 -4.24
CA LEU A 159 10.76 13.51 -5.07
C LEU A 159 12.15 13.60 -5.69
N ASN A 160 12.26 13.12 -6.92
CA ASN A 160 13.47 13.28 -7.72
C ASN A 160 13.13 13.76 -9.13
N ILE A 161 13.87 14.73 -9.65
CA ILE A 161 13.70 15.27 -11.00
C ILE A 161 14.94 14.89 -11.80
N ILE A 162 14.89 13.73 -12.44
CA ILE A 162 15.96 13.24 -13.32
C ILE A 162 15.37 13.09 -14.73
N SER A 163 16.09 13.59 -15.74
CA SER A 163 15.73 13.45 -17.17
C SER A 163 16.93 13.02 -18.00
N ASP A 164 16.80 11.98 -18.82
CA ASP A 164 17.83 11.49 -19.76
C ASP A 164 17.96 12.34 -21.02
N THR A 165 17.15 13.39 -21.11
CA THR A 165 17.24 14.44 -22.10
C THR A 165 17.90 15.69 -21.51
N GLU A 166 18.78 16.33 -22.29
CA GLU A 166 19.38 17.64 -21.93
C GLU A 166 18.35 18.78 -22.01
N ASN A 167 17.29 18.60 -22.79
CA ASN A 167 16.23 19.59 -22.95
C ASN A 167 15.08 19.31 -21.98
N LEU A 168 14.83 20.24 -21.07
CA LEU A 168 13.82 20.16 -19.99
C LEU A 168 12.52 20.90 -20.33
N GLU A 169 12.28 21.28 -21.59
CA GLU A 169 11.19 22.21 -21.96
C GLU A 169 9.76 21.71 -21.66
N ASN A 170 9.56 20.51 -21.12
CA ASN A 170 8.26 20.03 -20.65
C ASN A 170 8.39 19.20 -19.36
N ALA A 171 9.02 19.76 -18.32
CA ALA A 171 8.97 19.22 -16.96
C ALA A 171 7.76 19.74 -16.18
#